data_AF-A0A0K8J3X7-F1
#
_entry.id   AF-A0A0K8J3X7-F1
#
_cell.length_a   1.000
_cell.length_b   1.000
_cell.length_c   1.000
_cell.angle_alpha   90.00
_cell.angle_beta   90.00
_cell.angle_gamma   90.00
#
_symmetry.space_group_name_H-M   'P 1'
#
loop_
_entity.id
_entity.type
_entity.pdbx_description
1 polymer ?
#
loop_
_entity_poly.entity_id
_entity_poly.type
_entity_poly.pdbx_seq_one_letter_code
_entity_poly.pdbx_strand_id
1 'polypeptide(L)'
;MKKALILLAIGIIFLAIDIQVPIGEDYPPMEMVDELGDEIQGKIINNLIGIRPYIDIFSDTLGYAFLLIASLFLLKYNFNIIFAMICIPISIYLKITMIKLPYSLVLRELYLKMAGYHFLTAAFEILIEFIIIKGVISVLQCTQTKWSVNELMVGWILAMISKGVLTGIHFFFGRGIFYSIYSLVMVGATMFYLNRLYLVSKFKLEGNNDKE
;
A
#
# COMPACT_ATOMS: atom_id res chain seq x y z
N MET A 1 -12.61 -2.72 -19.48
CA MET A 1 -11.87 -1.58 -18.90
C MET A 1 -12.55 -1.01 -17.66
N LYS A 2 -13.85 -0.65 -17.70
CA LYS A 2 -14.61 -0.15 -16.53
C LYS A 2 -14.46 -1.00 -15.26
N LYS A 3 -14.69 -2.32 -15.38
CA LYS A 3 -14.54 -3.28 -14.27
C LYS A 3 -13.13 -3.27 -13.65
N ALA A 4 -12.09 -3.16 -14.49
CA ALA A 4 -10.70 -3.10 -14.02
C ALA A 4 -10.43 -1.84 -13.20
N LEU A 5 -10.94 -0.69 -13.65
CA LEU A 5 -10.77 0.60 -12.95
C LEU A 5 -11.52 0.63 -11.61
N ILE A 6 -12.72 0.02 -11.55
CA ILE A 6 -13.47 -0.10 -10.29
C ILE A 6 -12.70 -0.97 -9.29
N LEU A 7 -12.21 -2.14 -9.73
CA LEU A 7 -11.42 -3.03 -8.87
C LEU A 7 -10.12 -2.36 -8.41
N LEU A 8 -9.47 -1.61 -9.29
CA LEU A 8 -8.28 -0.84 -8.97
C LEU A 8 -8.58 0.23 -7.92
N ALA A 9 -9.67 0.99 -8.07
CA ALA A 9 -10.07 2.00 -7.10
C ALA A 9 -10.38 1.37 -5.72
N ILE A 10 -11.10 0.25 -5.69
CA ILE A 10 -11.37 -0.50 -4.45
C ILE A 10 -10.06 -0.97 -3.81
N GLY A 11 -9.15 -1.54 -4.61
CA GLY A 11 -7.85 -2.00 -4.11
C GLY A 11 -7.02 -0.87 -3.48
N ILE A 12 -6.98 0.30 -4.11
CA ILE A 12 -6.29 1.49 -3.59
C ILE A 12 -6.93 1.98 -2.29
N ILE A 13 -8.26 2.01 -2.19
CA ILE A 13 -8.95 2.41 -0.96
C ILE A 13 -8.58 1.47 0.18
N PHE A 14 -8.59 0.16 -0.06
CA PHE A 14 -8.21 -0.82 0.95
C PHE A 14 -6.77 -0.63 1.43
N LEU A 15 -5.83 -0.35 0.52
CA LEU A 15 -4.44 -0.07 0.88
C LEU A 15 -4.22 1.34 1.48
N ALA A 16 -5.23 2.20 1.46
CA ALA A 16 -5.13 3.56 1.98
C ALA A 16 -5.75 3.75 3.37
N ILE A 17 -6.62 2.83 3.78
CA ILE A 17 -7.26 2.87 5.09
C ILE A 17 -6.56 1.82 5.94
N ASP A 18 -5.76 2.29 6.90
CA ASP A 18 -5.04 1.41 7.82
C ASP A 18 -5.62 1.54 9.23
N ILE A 19 -6.53 0.62 9.56
CA ILE A 19 -7.16 0.54 10.88
C ILE A 19 -6.86 -0.83 11.47
N GLN A 20 -5.89 -0.88 12.38
CA GLN A 20 -5.46 -2.14 12.99
C GLN A 20 -6.27 -2.51 14.22
N VAL A 21 -6.65 -3.78 14.31
CA VAL A 21 -7.31 -4.40 15.44
C VAL A 21 -6.42 -5.52 15.99
N PRO A 22 -6.20 -5.58 17.31
CA PRO A 22 -5.43 -6.66 17.92
C PRO A 22 -6.23 -7.97 17.86
N ILE A 23 -5.63 -9.04 17.32
CA ILE A 23 -6.25 -10.36 17.19
C ILE A 23 -5.21 -11.45 17.49
N GLY A 24 -5.62 -12.49 18.23
CA GLY A 24 -4.81 -13.68 18.47
C GLY A 24 -4.13 -13.71 19.85
N GLU A 25 -3.17 -14.61 19.99
CA GLU A 25 -2.38 -14.78 21.21
C GLU A 25 -1.28 -13.73 21.30
N ASP A 26 -0.88 -13.38 22.53
CA ASP A 26 0.22 -12.44 22.73
C ASP A 26 1.53 -12.99 22.16
N TYR A 27 2.39 -12.09 21.69
CA TYR A 27 3.72 -12.46 21.24
C TYR A 27 4.60 -12.90 22.42
N PRO A 28 5.62 -13.73 22.17
CA PRO A 28 6.63 -14.06 23.18
C PRO A 28 7.27 -12.78 23.75
N PRO A 29 7.68 -12.79 25.04
CA PRO A 29 8.32 -11.64 25.65
C PRO A 29 9.59 -11.27 24.88
N MET A 30 9.72 -9.99 24.55
CA MET A 30 10.85 -9.45 23.80
C MET A 30 11.92 -8.93 24.76
N GLU A 31 13.16 -9.34 24.52
CA GLU A 31 14.33 -8.94 25.32
C GLU A 31 15.23 -7.98 24.52
N MET A 32 15.78 -6.99 25.21
CA MET A 32 16.78 -6.09 24.63
C MET A 32 18.12 -6.80 24.50
N VAL A 33 18.87 -6.47 23.45
CA VAL A 33 20.18 -7.08 23.16
C VAL A 33 21.27 -6.01 23.14
N ASP A 34 22.43 -6.24 23.74
CA ASP A 34 23.48 -5.20 23.83
C ASP A 34 24.08 -4.79 22.46
N GLU A 35 23.86 -5.58 21.41
CA GLU A 35 24.44 -5.36 20.07
C GLU A 35 23.68 -4.36 19.17
N LEU A 36 22.44 -3.99 19.53
CA LEU A 36 21.67 -2.97 18.81
C LEU A 36 21.40 -1.80 19.76
N GLY A 37 21.39 -0.56 19.27
CA GLY A 37 21.08 0.60 20.11
C GLY A 37 19.68 0.49 20.76
N ASP A 38 19.62 0.67 22.08
CA ASP A 38 18.42 0.53 22.91
C ASP A 38 17.22 1.33 22.38
N GLU A 39 17.47 2.55 21.91
CA GLU A 39 16.43 3.40 21.36
C GLU A 39 15.78 2.76 20.13
N ILE A 40 16.58 2.24 19.19
CA ILE A 40 16.09 1.65 17.94
C ILE A 40 15.31 0.36 18.23
N GLN A 41 15.84 -0.49 19.12
CA GLN A 41 15.11 -1.70 19.54
C GLN A 41 13.80 -1.36 20.22
N GLY A 42 13.82 -0.41 21.15
CA GLY A 42 12.63 0.06 21.84
C GLY A 42 11.57 0.59 20.88
N LYS A 43 11.97 1.29 19.80
CA LYS A 43 11.04 1.70 18.74
C LYS A 43 10.47 0.51 17.98
N ILE A 44 11.30 -0.46 17.58
CA ILE A 44 10.83 -1.64 16.84
C ILE A 44 9.85 -2.46 17.68
N ILE A 45 10.20 -2.75 18.93
CA ILE A 45 9.39 -3.52 19.86
C ILE A 45 8.06 -2.81 20.13
N ASN A 46 8.10 -1.53 20.51
CA ASN A 46 6.89 -0.83 20.94
C ASN A 46 6.00 -0.37 19.77
N ASN A 47 6.60 0.03 18.65
CA ASN A 47 5.87 0.67 17.56
C ASN A 47 5.57 -0.27 16.38
N LEU A 48 6.42 -1.26 16.08
CA LEU A 48 6.21 -2.15 14.94
C LEU A 48 5.65 -3.51 15.34
N ILE A 49 6.19 -4.13 16.40
CA ILE A 49 5.79 -5.47 16.83
C ILE A 49 4.60 -5.38 17.79
N GLY A 50 4.74 -4.59 18.85
CA GLY A 50 3.76 -4.50 19.93
C GLY A 50 3.68 -5.79 20.75
N ILE A 51 2.62 -5.90 21.56
CA ILE A 51 2.44 -7.03 22.49
C ILE A 51 1.74 -8.22 21.81
N ARG A 52 1.02 -7.98 20.71
CA ARG A 52 0.17 -8.98 20.06
C ARG A 52 0.00 -8.70 18.58
N PRO A 53 -0.45 -9.68 17.77
CA PRO A 53 -0.69 -9.47 16.36
C PRO A 53 -1.79 -8.44 16.12
N TYR A 54 -1.55 -7.61 15.12
CA TYR A 54 -2.55 -6.67 14.61
C TYR A 54 -2.89 -7.05 13.17
N ILE A 55 -4.19 -7.03 12.87
CA ILE A 55 -4.70 -7.22 11.52
C ILE A 55 -5.49 -5.96 11.14
N ASP A 56 -5.39 -5.56 9.88
CA ASP A 56 -6.13 -4.42 9.36
C ASP A 56 -7.62 -4.77 9.12
N ILE A 57 -8.53 -3.89 9.53
CA ILE A 57 -9.97 -4.00 9.24
C ILE A 57 -10.18 -3.97 7.73
N PHE A 58 -9.50 -3.04 7.04
CA PHE A 58 -9.46 -3.02 5.60
C PHE A 58 -8.27 -3.85 5.16
N SER A 59 -8.49 -5.16 5.08
CA SER A 59 -7.40 -6.10 4.85
C SER A 59 -6.58 -5.72 3.62
N ASP A 60 -5.33 -5.32 3.87
CA ASP A 60 -4.33 -5.06 2.86
C ASP A 60 -4.21 -6.20 1.84
N THR A 61 -4.34 -7.44 2.31
CA THR A 61 -4.31 -8.63 1.45
C THR A 61 -5.49 -8.65 0.47
N LEU A 62 -6.68 -8.20 0.89
CA LEU A 62 -7.82 -8.01 -0.01
C LEU A 62 -7.58 -6.84 -0.98
N GLY A 63 -6.98 -5.75 -0.51
CA GLY A 63 -6.57 -4.63 -1.37
C GLY A 63 -5.65 -5.09 -2.50
N TYR A 64 -4.62 -5.84 -2.16
CA TYR A 64 -3.71 -6.48 -3.11
C TYR A 64 -4.41 -7.48 -4.04
N ALA A 65 -5.37 -8.28 -3.53
CA ALA A 65 -6.15 -9.19 -4.37
C ALA A 65 -6.98 -8.42 -5.41
N PHE A 66 -7.62 -7.31 -5.04
CA PHE A 66 -8.35 -6.46 -5.99
C PHE A 66 -7.42 -5.83 -7.02
N LEU A 67 -6.23 -5.36 -6.62
CA LEU A 67 -5.21 -4.85 -7.55
C LEU A 67 -4.72 -5.93 -8.52
N LEU A 68 -4.56 -7.17 -8.07
CA LEU A 68 -4.14 -8.29 -8.91
C LEU A 68 -5.21 -8.62 -9.97
N ILE A 69 -6.47 -8.70 -9.56
CA ILE A 69 -7.59 -8.95 -10.48
C ILE A 69 -7.72 -7.79 -11.47
N ALA A 70 -7.62 -6.54 -11.02
CA ALA A 70 -7.61 -5.37 -11.89
C ALA A 70 -6.46 -5.43 -12.91
N SER A 71 -5.27 -5.80 -12.47
CA SER A 71 -4.08 -5.96 -13.30
C SER A 71 -4.26 -7.04 -14.37
N LEU A 72 -4.88 -8.18 -14.05
CA LEU A 72 -5.24 -9.22 -15.02
C LEU A 72 -6.14 -8.69 -16.14
N PHE A 73 -7.13 -7.85 -15.82
CA PHE A 73 -7.98 -7.23 -16.84
C PHE A 73 -7.25 -6.19 -17.69
N LEU A 74 -6.22 -5.53 -17.15
CA LEU A 74 -5.42 -4.53 -17.84
C LEU A 74 -4.29 -5.13 -18.68
N LEU A 75 -3.87 -6.37 -18.36
CA LEU A 75 -2.76 -7.06 -19.00
C LEU A 75 -2.90 -7.14 -20.53
N LYS A 76 -4.12 -7.36 -21.03
CA LYS A 76 -4.39 -7.40 -22.47
C LYS A 76 -4.16 -6.07 -23.21
N TYR A 77 -4.00 -4.98 -22.48
CA TYR A 77 -3.75 -3.65 -23.02
C TYR A 77 -2.32 -3.16 -22.76
N ASN A 78 -1.71 -3.56 -21.65
CA ASN A 78 -0.31 -3.25 -21.35
C ASN A 78 0.37 -4.39 -20.57
N PHE A 79 1.38 -5.01 -21.19
CA PHE A 79 2.18 -6.08 -20.62
C PHE A 79 3.13 -5.64 -19.50
N ASN A 80 3.49 -4.35 -19.42
CA ASN A 80 4.37 -3.83 -18.36
C ASN A 80 3.76 -3.98 -16.96
N ILE A 81 2.44 -4.23 -16.87
CA ILE A 81 1.73 -4.49 -15.61
C ILE A 81 2.13 -5.84 -14.98
N ILE A 82 2.72 -6.78 -15.73
CA ILE A 82 3.20 -8.06 -15.20
C ILE A 82 4.13 -7.87 -14.00
N PHE A 83 4.99 -6.85 -14.04
CA PHE A 83 5.92 -6.62 -12.94
C PHE A 83 5.17 -6.28 -11.63
N ALA A 84 4.10 -5.48 -11.69
CA ALA A 84 3.23 -5.25 -10.54
C ALA A 84 2.57 -6.54 -10.05
N MET A 85 2.11 -7.40 -10.97
CA MET A 85 1.49 -8.68 -10.62
C MET A 85 2.44 -9.63 -9.89
N ILE A 86 3.75 -9.55 -10.15
CA ILE A 86 4.78 -10.32 -9.43
C ILE A 86 5.06 -9.70 -8.06
N CYS A 87 5.09 -8.36 -7.95
CA CYS A 87 5.31 -7.68 -6.67
C CYS A 87 4.15 -7.86 -5.67
N ILE A 88 2.92 -8.03 -6.14
CA ILE A 88 1.75 -8.24 -5.29
C ILE A 88 1.88 -9.47 -4.35
N PRO A 89 2.13 -10.71 -4.84
CA PRO A 89 2.27 -11.87 -3.96
C PRO A 89 3.48 -11.73 -3.02
N ILE A 90 4.56 -11.06 -3.45
CA ILE A 90 5.70 -10.76 -2.57
C ILE A 90 5.26 -9.87 -1.41
N SER A 91 4.46 -8.83 -1.68
CA SER A 91 3.95 -7.91 -0.65
C SER A 91 3.00 -8.60 0.33
N ILE A 92 2.11 -9.47 -0.17
CA ILE A 92 1.25 -10.31 0.66
C ILE A 92 2.09 -11.22 1.55
N TYR A 93 3.09 -11.89 0.98
CA TYR A 93 4.00 -12.75 1.72
C TYR A 93 4.75 -11.99 2.82
N LEU A 94 5.26 -10.79 2.54
CA LEU A 94 5.92 -9.95 3.53
C LEU A 94 4.98 -9.58 4.69
N LYS A 95 3.76 -9.11 4.40
CA LYS A 95 2.77 -8.77 5.44
C LYS A 95 2.43 -9.97 6.35
N ILE A 96 2.19 -11.14 5.76
CA ILE A 96 1.93 -12.37 6.54
C ILE A 96 3.15 -12.79 7.36
N THR A 97 4.36 -12.66 6.79
CA THR A 97 5.60 -13.04 7.46
C THR A 97 5.88 -12.13 8.65
N MET A 98 5.61 -10.83 8.55
CA MET A 98 5.75 -9.87 9.66
C MET A 98 4.89 -10.26 10.88
N ILE A 99 3.68 -10.78 10.65
CA ILE A 99 2.80 -11.25 11.73
C ILE A 99 3.38 -12.50 12.43
N LYS A 100 4.05 -13.38 11.67
CA LYS A 100 4.57 -14.67 12.19
C LYS A 100 5.97 -14.56 12.78
N LEU A 101 6.72 -13.56 12.36
CA LEU A 101 8.12 -13.34 12.72
C LEU A 101 8.37 -13.40 14.23
N PRO A 102 7.59 -12.70 15.08
CA PRO A 102 7.83 -12.71 16.53
C PRO A 102 7.62 -14.07 17.21
N TYR A 103 6.90 -15.02 16.59
CA TYR A 103 6.75 -16.38 17.11
C TYR A 103 7.90 -17.32 16.70
N SER A 104 8.69 -16.95 15.71
CA SER A 104 9.67 -17.83 15.06
C SER A 104 11.12 -17.39 15.22
N LEU A 105 11.34 -16.08 15.39
CA LEU A 105 12.66 -15.50 15.62
C LEU A 105 12.67 -14.72 16.93
N VAL A 106 13.84 -14.59 17.53
CA VAL A 106 14.06 -13.85 18.78
C VAL A 106 15.28 -12.93 18.60
N LEU A 107 15.41 -11.91 19.45
CA LEU A 107 16.59 -11.06 19.58
C LEU A 107 16.88 -10.25 18.29
N ARG A 108 18.16 -9.99 18.02
CA ARG A 108 18.65 -9.11 16.95
C ARG A 108 18.06 -9.40 15.57
N GLU A 109 17.93 -10.68 15.21
CA GLU A 109 17.41 -11.06 13.89
C GLU A 109 15.96 -10.64 13.69
N LEU A 110 15.14 -10.78 14.73
CA LEU A 110 13.74 -10.38 14.70
C LEU A 110 13.64 -8.87 14.42
N TYR A 111 14.37 -8.05 15.18
CA TYR A 111 14.26 -6.60 15.10
C TYR A 111 14.72 -6.05 13.74
N LEU A 112 15.86 -6.52 13.24
CA LEU A 112 16.37 -6.10 11.94
C LEU A 112 15.44 -6.54 10.80
N LYS A 113 14.95 -7.79 10.82
CA LYS A 113 14.01 -8.28 9.81
C LYS A 113 12.67 -7.54 9.86
N MET A 114 12.15 -7.26 11.05
CA MET A 114 10.89 -6.53 11.20
C MET A 114 10.99 -5.10 10.66
N ALA A 115 12.04 -4.36 11.02
CA ALA A 115 12.28 -3.03 10.49
C ALA A 115 12.47 -3.05 8.96
N GLY A 116 13.31 -3.97 8.47
CA GLY A 116 13.54 -4.15 7.04
C GLY A 116 12.26 -4.46 6.26
N TYR A 117 11.44 -5.39 6.75
CA TYR A 117 10.20 -5.78 6.10
C TYR A 117 9.14 -4.69 6.17
N HIS A 118 9.09 -3.89 7.23
CA HIS A 118 8.20 -2.73 7.34
C HIS A 118 8.45 -1.73 6.20
N PHE A 119 9.69 -1.30 6.02
CA PHE A 119 10.04 -0.37 4.93
C PHE A 119 9.96 -1.01 3.55
N LEU A 120 10.31 -2.29 3.41
CA LEU A 120 10.25 -3.01 2.14
C LEU A 120 8.81 -3.16 1.66
N THR A 121 7.88 -3.45 2.57
CA THR A 121 6.44 -3.51 2.27
C THR A 121 5.93 -2.18 1.73
N ALA A 122 6.28 -1.07 2.39
CA ALA A 122 5.90 0.27 1.92
C ALA A 122 6.49 0.60 0.53
N ALA A 123 7.75 0.23 0.30
CA ALA A 123 8.40 0.43 -0.99
C ALA A 123 7.72 -0.38 -2.11
N PHE A 124 7.37 -1.64 -1.85
CA PHE A 124 6.63 -2.45 -2.82
C PHE A 124 5.24 -1.91 -3.09
N GLU A 125 4.53 -1.43 -2.07
CA GLU A 125 3.20 -0.85 -2.23
C GLU A 125 3.23 0.36 -3.18
N ILE A 126 4.17 1.29 -2.95
CA ILE A 126 4.40 2.45 -3.82
C ILE A 126 4.76 2.01 -5.25
N LEU A 127 5.62 1.01 -5.38
CA LEU A 127 6.07 0.49 -6.67
C LEU A 127 4.93 -0.16 -7.46
N ILE A 128 4.12 -1.00 -6.79
CA ILE A 128 2.95 -1.66 -7.39
C ILE A 128 1.98 -0.61 -7.94
N GLU A 129 1.62 0.38 -7.11
CA GLU A 129 0.72 1.45 -7.54
C GLU A 129 1.28 2.26 -8.70
N PHE A 130 2.59 2.58 -8.66
CA PHE A 130 3.26 3.29 -9.74
C PHE A 130 3.13 2.55 -11.08
N ILE A 131 3.47 1.26 -11.10
CA ILE A 131 3.47 0.45 -12.33
C ILE A 131 2.05 0.33 -12.87
N ILE A 132 1.08 0.04 -11.99
CA ILE A 132 -0.33 -0.11 -12.36
C ILE A 132 -0.84 1.19 -12.98
N ILE A 133 -0.57 2.34 -12.36
CA ILE A 133 -1.02 3.63 -12.87
C ILE A 133 -0.34 4.04 -14.16
N LYS A 134 0.97 3.80 -14.32
CA LYS A 134 1.65 3.99 -15.61
C LYS A 134 1.03 3.10 -16.68
N GLY A 135 0.67 1.87 -16.32
CA GLY A 135 -0.13 0.96 -17.12
C GLY A 135 -1.46 1.61 -17.54
N VAL A 136 -2.27 2.06 -16.60
CA VAL A 136 -3.57 2.72 -16.88
C VAL A 136 -3.39 3.95 -17.78
N ILE A 137 -2.44 4.83 -17.49
CA ILE A 137 -2.16 6.03 -18.28
C ILE A 137 -1.81 5.66 -19.72
N SER A 138 -0.93 4.69 -19.95
CA SER A 138 -0.56 4.28 -21.31
C SER A 138 -1.77 3.79 -22.13
N VAL A 139 -2.75 3.16 -21.47
CA VAL A 139 -3.98 2.68 -22.10
C VAL A 139 -4.96 3.84 -22.36
N LEU A 140 -4.86 4.93 -21.62
CA LEU A 140 -5.72 6.13 -21.72
C LEU A 140 -5.12 7.26 -22.57
N GLN A 141 -3.80 7.25 -22.81
CA GLN A 141 -3.04 8.34 -23.46
C GLN A 141 -3.55 8.73 -24.85
N CYS A 142 -4.15 7.81 -25.61
CA CYS A 142 -4.71 8.13 -26.93
C CYS A 142 -5.96 9.03 -26.87
N THR A 143 -6.56 9.23 -25.70
CA THR A 143 -7.87 9.89 -25.55
C THR A 143 -7.86 11.08 -24.58
N GLN A 144 -6.73 11.35 -23.91
CA GLN A 144 -6.66 12.27 -22.78
C GLN A 144 -5.68 13.41 -23.00
N THR A 145 -5.98 14.58 -22.42
CA THR A 145 -5.07 15.71 -22.44
C THR A 145 -3.87 15.46 -21.52
N LYS A 146 -2.71 16.03 -21.87
CA LYS A 146 -1.51 16.01 -21.02
C LYS A 146 -1.78 16.60 -19.63
N TRP A 147 -2.67 17.61 -19.56
CA TRP A 147 -3.06 18.24 -18.30
C TRP A 147 -3.74 17.26 -17.34
N SER A 148 -4.77 16.55 -17.80
CA SER A 148 -5.51 15.59 -16.96
C SER A 148 -4.64 14.44 -16.47
N VAL A 149 -3.71 13.97 -17.31
CA VAL A 149 -2.71 12.95 -16.92
C VAL A 149 -1.75 13.47 -15.86
N ASN A 150 -1.31 14.72 -15.97
CA ASN A 150 -0.43 15.34 -14.97
C ASN A 150 -1.14 15.53 -13.62
N GLU A 151 -2.39 15.96 -13.61
CA GLU A 151 -3.17 16.07 -12.37
C GLU A 151 -3.31 14.73 -11.65
N LEU A 152 -3.55 13.64 -12.41
CA LEU A 152 -3.57 12.29 -11.87
C LEU A 152 -2.22 11.91 -11.24
N MET A 153 -1.10 12.21 -11.92
CA MET A 153 0.24 11.97 -11.39
C MET A 153 0.52 12.77 -10.13
N VAL A 154 0.11 14.04 -10.07
CA VAL A 154 0.26 14.87 -8.86
C VAL A 154 -0.52 14.27 -7.70
N GLY A 155 -1.76 13.85 -7.93
CA GLY A 155 -2.56 13.18 -6.90
C GLY A 155 -1.91 11.89 -6.40
N TRP A 156 -1.42 11.06 -7.31
CA TRP A 156 -0.69 9.84 -6.95
C TRP A 156 0.60 10.14 -6.16
N ILE A 157 1.42 11.11 -6.59
CA ILE A 157 2.64 11.52 -5.88
C ILE A 157 2.30 11.96 -4.45
N LEU A 158 1.26 12.78 -4.27
CA LEU A 158 0.83 13.23 -2.95
C LEU A 158 0.43 12.06 -2.05
N ALA A 159 -0.30 11.09 -2.57
CA ALA A 159 -0.69 9.88 -1.84
C ALA A 159 0.55 9.04 -1.45
N MET A 160 1.51 8.85 -2.37
CA MET A 160 2.70 8.04 -2.10
C MET A 160 3.67 8.70 -1.12
N ILE A 161 3.86 10.02 -1.20
CA ILE A 161 4.63 10.77 -0.20
C ILE A 161 3.97 10.62 1.17
N SER A 162 2.64 10.73 1.24
CA SER A 162 1.90 10.54 2.49
C SER A 162 2.11 9.14 3.06
N LYS A 163 2.06 8.08 2.22
CA LYS A 163 2.39 6.70 2.63
C LYS A 163 3.81 6.59 3.19
N GLY A 164 4.81 7.10 2.48
CA GLY A 164 6.21 7.05 2.93
C GLY A 164 6.44 7.80 4.25
N VAL A 165 5.84 8.98 4.41
CA VAL A 165 5.88 9.73 5.68
C VAL A 165 5.19 8.95 6.79
N LEU A 166 4.03 8.35 6.52
CA LEU A 166 3.28 7.56 7.49
C LEU A 166 4.07 6.32 7.95
N THR A 167 4.78 5.64 7.03
CA THR A 167 5.69 4.53 7.35
C THR A 167 6.79 4.97 8.31
N GLY A 168 7.38 6.17 8.10
CA GLY A 168 8.38 6.74 9.00
C GLY A 168 7.80 7.15 10.36
N ILE A 169 6.63 7.79 10.37
CA ILE A 169 5.93 8.16 11.62
C ILE A 169 5.63 6.91 12.45
N HIS A 170 5.13 5.84 11.80
CA HIS A 170 4.89 4.57 12.46
C HIS A 170 6.15 4.03 13.14
N PHE A 171 7.28 4.05 12.44
CA PHE A 171 8.55 3.58 12.97
C PHE A 171 9.01 4.37 14.20
N PHE A 172 9.05 5.71 14.13
CA PHE A 172 9.64 6.55 15.18
C PHE A 172 8.68 6.88 16.33
N PHE A 173 7.39 7.04 16.03
CA PHE A 173 6.39 7.58 16.97
C PHE A 173 5.22 6.61 17.24
N GLY A 174 5.13 5.49 16.52
CA GLY A 174 4.04 4.53 16.65
C GLY A 174 2.69 5.07 16.17
N ARG A 175 1.60 4.40 16.56
CA ARG A 175 0.22 4.71 16.12
C ARG A 175 -0.48 5.79 16.97
N GLY A 176 0.25 6.80 17.41
CA GLY A 176 -0.29 7.89 18.22
C GLY A 176 -1.14 8.92 17.46
N ILE A 177 -1.36 10.08 18.09
CA ILE A 177 -2.11 11.20 17.51
C ILE A 177 -1.50 11.66 16.17
N PHE A 178 -0.17 11.76 16.09
CA PHE A 178 0.52 12.15 14.86
C PHE A 178 0.22 11.18 13.71
N TYR A 179 0.24 9.86 13.97
CA TYR A 179 -0.12 8.85 12.98
C TYR A 179 -1.56 9.05 12.48
N SER A 180 -2.49 9.27 13.41
CA SER A 180 -3.91 9.44 13.08
C SER A 180 -4.16 10.67 12.20
N ILE A 181 -3.51 11.80 12.50
CA ILE A 181 -3.63 13.02 11.70
C ILE A 181 -3.09 12.79 10.28
N TYR A 182 -1.91 12.19 10.15
CA TYR A 182 -1.31 11.93 8.84
C TYR A 182 -2.05 10.85 8.04
N SER A 183 -2.66 9.88 8.72
CA SER A 183 -3.56 8.90 8.09
C SER A 183 -4.76 9.59 7.44
N LEU A 184 -5.37 10.59 8.10
CA LEU A 184 -6.44 11.39 7.49
C LEU A 184 -5.98 12.16 6.24
N VAL A 185 -4.77 12.73 6.28
CA VAL A 185 -4.17 13.41 5.11
C VAL A 185 -3.97 12.43 3.97
N MET A 186 -3.48 11.22 4.25
CA MET A 186 -3.29 10.15 3.27
C MET A 186 -4.62 9.71 2.64
N VAL A 187 -5.67 9.54 3.43
CA VAL A 187 -7.02 9.23 2.93
C VAL A 187 -7.53 10.35 2.02
N GLY A 188 -7.37 11.62 2.42
CA GLY A 188 -7.73 12.78 1.61
C GLY A 188 -6.97 12.84 0.27
N ALA A 189 -5.65 12.63 0.30
CA ALA A 189 -4.82 12.57 -0.90
C ALA A 189 -5.24 11.42 -1.83
N THR A 190 -5.57 10.26 -1.26
CA THR A 190 -6.07 9.10 -2.00
C THR A 190 -7.42 9.39 -2.66
N MET A 191 -8.35 10.03 -1.95
CA MET A 191 -9.64 10.44 -2.52
C MET A 191 -9.47 11.42 -3.69
N PHE A 192 -8.57 12.39 -3.56
CA PHE A 192 -8.24 13.30 -4.65
C PHE A 192 -7.68 12.55 -5.87
N TYR A 193 -6.73 11.64 -5.64
CA TYR A 193 -6.15 10.78 -6.67
C TYR A 193 -7.20 9.91 -7.37
N LEU A 194 -8.09 9.26 -6.63
CA LEU A 194 -9.18 8.43 -7.18
C LEU A 194 -10.20 9.26 -7.97
N ASN A 195 -10.53 10.46 -7.51
CA ASN A 195 -11.40 11.38 -8.24
C ASN A 195 -10.77 11.75 -9.60
N ARG A 196 -9.47 12.07 -9.64
CA ARG A 196 -8.76 12.35 -10.90
C ARG A 196 -8.71 11.12 -11.79
N LEU A 197 -8.49 9.93 -11.24
CA LEU A 197 -8.53 8.68 -11.99
C LEU A 197 -9.89 8.47 -12.66
N TYR A 198 -10.98 8.69 -11.91
CA TYR A 198 -12.33 8.61 -12.44
C TYR A 198 -12.54 9.58 -13.60
N LEU A 199 -12.18 10.86 -13.43
CA LEU A 199 -12.33 11.89 -14.46
C LEU A 199 -11.57 11.54 -15.75
N VAL A 200 -10.31 11.10 -15.63
CA VAL A 200 -9.47 10.71 -16.78
C VAL A 200 -10.05 9.47 -17.48
N SER A 201 -10.72 8.58 -16.75
CA SER A 201 -11.33 7.39 -17.33
C SER A 201 -12.71 7.61 -17.96
N LYS A 202 -13.48 8.61 -17.50
CA LYS A 202 -14.86 8.89 -17.94
C LYS A 202 -14.94 9.11 -19.44
N PHE A 203 -14.03 9.90 -20.00
CA PHE A 203 -14.00 10.24 -21.42
C PHE A 203 -13.79 9.04 -22.35
N LYS A 204 -13.14 7.96 -21.91
CA LYS A 204 -13.02 6.72 -22.69
C LYS A 204 -14.23 5.80 -22.54
N LEU A 205 -14.98 5.92 -21.44
CA LEU A 205 -16.18 5.13 -21.20
C LEU A 205 -17.39 5.66 -21.99
N GLU A 206 -17.46 6.97 -22.24
CA GLU A 206 -18.51 7.59 -23.05
C GLU A 206 -18.28 7.37 -24.55
N GLY A 207 -17.04 7.41 -25.04
CA GLY A 207 -16.72 7.19 -26.46
C GLY A 207 -16.87 5.75 -26.97
N ASN A 208 -17.27 4.79 -26.12
CA ASN A 208 -17.48 3.38 -26.48
C ASN A 208 -18.96 2.97 -26.41
N ASN A 209 -19.87 3.90 -26.10
CA ASN A 209 -21.31 3.70 -26.22
C ASN A 209 -21.85 4.01 -27.63
N ASP A 210 -21.02 4.57 -28.52
CA ASP A 210 -21.42 4.92 -29.90
C ASP A 210 -21.06 3.85 -30.95
N LYS A 211 -20.65 2.66 -30.51
CA LYS A 211 -20.40 1.51 -31.40
C LYS A 211 -20.95 0.24 -30.78
N GLU A 212 -22.24 0.02 -31.01
CA GLU A 212 -22.86 -1.30 -31.09
C GLU A 212 -22.15 -2.20 -32.11
#